data_AF-A0A2T2SPT7-F1
#
_entry.id   AF-A0A2T2SPT7-F1
#
_cell.length_a   1.000
_cell.length_b   1.000
_cell.length_c   1.000
_cell.angle_alpha   90.00
_cell.angle_beta   90.00
_cell.angle_gamma   90.00
#
_symmetry.space_group_name_H-M   'P 1'
#
loop_
_entity.id
_entity.type
_entity.pdbx_description
1 polymer ?
#
loop_
_entity_poly.entity_id
_entity_poly.type
_entity_poly.pdbx_seq_one_letter_code
_entity_poly.pdbx_strand_id
1 'polypeptide(L)' 'MEFEWHDEKRKSNIEKHDIDFLDAIQVFEEGHFVEDRTREEDEEERKAAIGPLPEEDVPGHW' A
#
# COMPACT_ATOMS: atom_id res chain seq x y z
N MET A 1 -11.45 2.70 9.47
CA MET A 1 -11.73 2.24 8.09
C MET A 1 -11.62 0.73 8.09
N GLU A 2 -12.44 0.04 7.31
CA GLU A 2 -12.32 -1.43 7.15
C GLU A 2 -11.52 -1.69 5.88
N PHE A 3 -10.44 -2.46 5.98
CA PHE A 3 -9.57 -2.84 4.86
C PHE A 3 -9.64 -4.35 4.66
N GLU A 4 -9.70 -4.78 3.40
CA GLU A 4 -9.62 -6.20 3.05
C GLU A 4 -8.52 -6.44 2.01
N TRP A 5 -7.96 -7.64 2.03
CA TRP A 5 -7.05 -8.14 1.02
C TRP A 5 -7.06 -9.66 1.02
N HIS A 6 -6.62 -10.25 -0.08
CA HIS A 6 -6.27 -11.67 -0.08
C HIS A 6 -4.96 -11.91 0.67
N ASP A 7 -4.93 -12.88 1.57
CA ASP A 7 -3.74 -13.21 2.37
C ASP A 7 -2.51 -13.57 1.49
N GLU A 8 -2.75 -14.20 0.34
CA GLU A 8 -1.70 -14.52 -0.62
C GLU A 8 -1.06 -13.25 -1.20
N LYS A 9 -1.85 -12.20 -1.43
CA LYS A 9 -1.36 -10.91 -1.90
C LYS A 9 -0.53 -10.22 -0.82
N ARG A 10 -0.99 -10.23 0.44
CA ARG A 10 -0.23 -9.69 1.57
C ARG A 10 1.14 -10.37 1.71
N LYS A 11 1.18 -11.70 1.70
CA LYS A 11 2.43 -12.47 1.74
C LYS A 11 3.36 -12.11 0.59
N SER A 12 2.85 -12.11 -0.64
CA SER A 12 3.66 -11.72 -1.80
C SER A 12 4.13 -10.27 -1.73
N ASN A 13 3.40 -9.37 -1.08
CA ASN A 13 3.81 -7.98 -0.92
C ASN A 13 5.00 -7.85 0.03
N ILE A 14 4.93 -8.52 1.19
CA ILE A 14 6.02 -8.60 2.15
C ILE A 14 7.27 -9.17 1.48
N GLU A 15 7.17 -10.27 0.74
CA GLU A 15 8.33 -10.86 0.05
C GLU A 15 8.96 -9.95 -1.00
N LYS A 16 8.16 -9.12 -1.68
CA LYS A 16 8.63 -8.27 -2.79
C LYS A 16 9.11 -6.89 -2.34
N HIS A 17 8.51 -6.38 -1.28
CA HIS A 17 8.59 -4.97 -0.90
C HIS A 17 8.99 -4.78 0.58
N ASP A 18 9.05 -5.86 1.36
CA ASP A 18 9.40 -5.85 2.79
C ASP A 18 8.47 -4.95 3.63
N ILE A 19 7.22 -4.81 3.17
CA ILE A 19 6.19 -4.01 3.83
C ILE A 19 4.89 -4.81 3.96
N ASP A 20 4.34 -4.84 5.16
CA ASP A 20 3.03 -5.44 5.42
C ASP A 20 1.92 -4.45 5.08
N PHE A 21 0.77 -4.95 4.62
CA PHE A 21 -0.42 -4.11 4.42
C PHE A 21 -0.93 -3.53 5.73
N LEU A 22 -0.72 -4.21 6.87
CA LEU A 22 -1.06 -3.65 8.18
C LEU A 22 -0.30 -2.36 8.46
N ASP A 23 0.98 -2.29 8.09
CA ASP A 23 1.82 -1.12 8.31
C ASP A 23 1.50 -0.03 7.27
N ALA A 24 1.27 -0.45 6.01
CA ALA A 24 0.94 0.47 4.91
C ALA A 24 -0.37 1.24 5.10
N ILE A 25 -1.30 0.76 5.93
CA ILE A 25 -2.54 1.49 6.29
C ILE A 25 -2.24 2.86 6.91
N GLN A 26 -1.10 3.00 7.60
CA GLN A 26 -0.73 4.24 8.27
C GLN A 26 -0.57 5.43 7.30
N VAL A 27 -0.37 5.16 6.01
CA VAL A 27 -0.39 6.20 4.96
C VAL A 27 -1.68 7.04 4.98
N PHE A 28 -2.79 6.47 5.47
CA PHE A 28 -4.08 7.15 5.55
C PHE A 28 -4.26 7.98 6.83
N GLU A 29 -3.37 7.87 7.82
CA GLU A 29 -3.46 8.61 9.10
C GLU A 29 -2.94 10.04 8.99
N GLU A 30 -1.95 10.26 8.11
CA GLU A 30 -1.37 11.57 7.83
C GLU A 30 -1.85 12.13 6.46
N GLY A 31 -1.43 13.36 6.15
CA GLY A 31 -1.67 13.94 4.84
C GLY A 31 -1.05 13.10 3.72
N HIS A 32 -1.89 12.58 2.83
CA HIS A 32 -1.48 11.77 1.68
C HIS A 32 -2.06 12.30 0.37
N PHE A 33 -1.36 12.02 -0.72
CA PHE A 33 -1.79 12.25 -2.07
C PHE A 33 -2.44 10.99 -2.63
N VAL A 34 -3.51 11.16 -3.42
CA VAL A 34 -4.16 10.04 -4.12
C VAL A 34 -4.02 10.26 -5.62
N GLU A 35 -3.48 9.28 -6.31
CA GLU A 35 -3.37 9.25 -7.77
C GLU A 35 -4.21 8.14 -8.38
N ASP A 36 -4.72 8.40 -9.58
CA ASP A 36 -5.34 7.38 -10.42
C ASP A 36 -4.26 6.46 -11.00
N ARG A 37 -4.44 5.16 -10.80
CA ARG A 37 -3.56 4.09 -11.32
C ARG A 37 -4.34 3.09 -12.16
N THR A 38 -5.53 3.45 -12.62
CA THR A 38 -6.38 2.65 -13.49
C THR A 38 -5.64 2.38 -14.80
N ARG A 39 -5.67 1.12 -15.23
CA ARG A 39 -5.13 0.69 -16.52
C ARG A 39 -6.23 -0.04 -17.28
N GLU A 40 -6.30 0.17 -18.59
CA GLU A 40 -7.32 -0.49 -19.43
C GLU A 40 -7.25 -2.03 -19.32
N GLU A 41 -6.07 -2.59 -19.09
CA GLU A 41 -5.82 -4.03 -18.95
C GLU A 41 -6.32 -4.65 -17.63
N ASP A 42 -6.53 -3.83 -16.59
CA ASP A 42 -6.90 -4.32 -15.27
C ASP A 42 -8.42 -4.57 -15.14
N GLU A 43 -9.21 -4.09 -16.11
CA GLU A 43 -10.69 -4.18 -16.11
C GLU A 43 -11.35 -3.61 -14.84
N GLU A 44 -10.62 -2.80 -14.06
CA GLU A 44 -11.05 -2.22 -12.78
C GLU A 44 -10.40 -0.84 -12.53
N GLU A 45 -11.08 -0.01 -11.74
CA GLU A 45 -10.51 1.27 -11.26
C GLU A 45 -9.49 1.02 -10.15
N ARG A 46 -8.31 1.62 -10.27
CA ARG A 46 -7.24 1.52 -9.27
C ARG A 46 -6.75 2.87 -8.85
N LYS A 47 -6.44 3.01 -7.55
CA LYS A 47 -5.86 4.22 -6.97
C LYS A 47 -4.63 3.86 -6.14
N ALA A 48 -3.67 4.76 -6.09
CA ALA A 48 -2.57 4.68 -5.13
C ALA A 48 -2.63 5.85 -4.15
N ALA A 49 -2.41 5.55 -2.87
CA ALA A 49 -2.16 6.53 -1.84
C ALA A 49 -0.65 6.67 -1.66
N ILE A 50 -0.15 7.90 -1.67
CA ILE A 50 1.26 8.24 -1.49
C ILE A 50 1.36 9.18 -0.31
N GLY A 51 2.06 8.75 0.74
CA GLY A 51 2.21 9.50 1.97
C GLY A 51 3.36 8.96 2.81
N PRO A 52 3.68 9.65 3.91
CA PRO A 52 4.72 9.20 4.83
C PRO A 52 4.28 7.93 5.58
N LEU A 53 5.27 7.14 5.97
CA LEU A 53 5.16 6.10 6.99
C LEU A 53 6.07 6.45 8.17
N PRO A 54 5.81 5.95 9.38
CA PRO A 54 6.75 6.07 10.50
C PRO A 54 8.11 5.47 10.13
N GLU A 55 9.20 6.07 10.64
CA GLU A 55 10.57 5.60 10.33
C GLU A 55 10.80 4.12 10.69
N GLU A 56 10.09 3.59 11.68
CA GLU A 56 10.18 2.18 12.09
C GLU A 56 9.57 1.20 11.08
N ASP A 57 8.66 1.67 10.24
CA ASP A 57 7.93 0.88 9.24
C ASP A 57 8.45 1.07 7.82
N VAL A 58 9.42 1.97 7.62
CA VAL A 58 10.09 2.15 6.33
C VAL A 58 11.12 1.04 6.15
N PRO A 59 11.04 0.23 5.08
CA PRO A 59 12.04 -0.79 4.81
C PRO A 59 13.43 -0.18 4.68
N GLY A 60 14.42 -0.71 5.41
CA GLY A 60 15.75 -0.10 5.51
C GLY A 60 16.59 -0.07 4.22
N HIS A 61 16.04 -0.59 3.11
CA HIS A 61 16.69 -0.61 1.80
C HIS A 61 16.06 0.34 0.77
N TRP A 62 15.14 1.21 1.21
CA TRP A 62 14.45 2.21 0.39
C TRP A 62 15.11 3.58 0.40
#